data_AF-A0A484ZEU3-F1
#
_entry.id   AF-A0A484ZEU3-F1
#
_cell.length_a   1.000
_cell.length_b   1.000
_cell.length_c   1.000
_cell.angle_alpha   90.00
_cell.angle_beta   90.00
_cell.angle_gamma   90.00
#
_symmetry.space_group_name_H-M   'P 1'
#
loop_
_entity.id
_entity.type
_entity.pdbx_description
1 polymer ?
#
loop_
_entity_poly.entity_id
_entity_poly.type
_entity_poly.pdbx_seq_one_letter_code
_entity_poly.pdbx_strand_id
1 'polypeptide(L)'
;MARAEGNDPLSLRGSYAGAMGYGQFMPSSFKQYAIDFDGNGHTNLWDPVDAIGSVANYFKAHGWQKGSPVAVLASGQAPLLDNGFKTKYPISVLASAGLKPLGSLGGHTEVSLLRLDMGTSFQYWYGLPNFYVITRYNHSTHYAMAIWQLGEAVGRARLQAK
;
A
#
# COMPACT_ATOMS: atom_id res chain seq x y z
N MET A 1 -24.25 -0.05 8.08
CA MET A 1 -23.28 -0.70 8.97
C MET A 1 -23.91 -0.96 10.33
N ALA A 2 -23.99 0.00 11.25
CA ALA A 2 -24.49 -0.25 12.63
C ALA A 2 -25.79 -1.07 12.68
N ARG A 3 -26.85 -0.61 11.99
CA ARG A 3 -28.12 -1.35 11.87
C ARG A 3 -27.98 -2.74 11.23
N ALA A 4 -27.14 -2.88 10.20
CA ALA A 4 -26.99 -4.14 9.47
C ALA A 4 -26.25 -5.20 10.32
N GLU A 5 -25.27 -4.76 11.09
CA GLU A 5 -24.47 -5.60 11.99
C GLU A 5 -25.04 -5.67 13.42
N GLY A 6 -26.25 -5.15 13.66
CA GLY A 6 -26.86 -5.17 15.00
C GLY A 6 -26.13 -4.36 16.08
N ASN A 7 -25.27 -3.41 15.70
CA ASN A 7 -24.47 -2.62 16.64
C ASN A 7 -25.18 -1.35 17.11
N ASP A 8 -24.98 -0.97 18.37
CA ASP A 8 -25.30 0.38 18.87
C ASP A 8 -24.33 1.40 18.24
N PRO A 9 -24.83 2.37 17.45
CA PRO A 9 -23.98 3.37 16.80
C PRO A 9 -23.16 4.24 17.77
N LEU A 10 -23.59 4.40 19.02
CA LEU A 10 -22.87 5.20 20.02
C LEU A 10 -21.75 4.45 20.73
N SER A 11 -21.74 3.12 20.64
CA SER A 11 -20.72 2.25 21.23
C SER A 11 -19.46 2.13 20.37
N LEU A 12 -19.58 2.34 19.06
CA LEU A 12 -18.47 2.24 18.12
C LEU A 12 -17.46 3.38 18.33
N ARG A 13 -16.17 3.02 18.35
CA ARG A 13 -15.05 3.96 18.53
C ARG A 13 -14.09 3.88 17.35
N GLY A 14 -13.46 4.99 17.01
CA GLY A 14 -12.56 5.10 15.87
C GLY A 14 -11.69 6.34 15.94
N SER A 15 -11.01 6.64 14.83
CA SER A 15 -10.25 7.89 14.71
C SER A 15 -11.17 9.11 14.71
N TYR A 16 -10.57 10.30 14.83
CA TYR A 16 -11.30 11.57 14.74
C TYR A 16 -12.09 11.75 13.43
N ALA A 17 -11.64 11.11 12.34
CA ALA A 17 -12.29 11.14 11.04
C ALA A 17 -13.33 10.02 10.86
N GLY A 18 -13.54 9.18 11.89
CA GLY A 18 -14.49 8.06 11.84
C GLY A 18 -13.95 6.80 11.18
N ALA A 19 -12.63 6.61 11.11
CA ALA A 19 -12.02 5.37 10.65
C ALA A 19 -12.04 4.31 11.77
N MET A 20 -12.34 3.05 11.41
CA MET A 20 -12.78 2.02 12.37
C MET A 20 -11.93 0.75 12.32
N GLY A 21 -11.79 0.11 13.49
CA GLY A 21 -11.19 -1.23 13.60
C GLY A 21 -9.69 -1.29 13.30
N TYR A 22 -9.18 -2.52 13.18
CA TYR A 22 -7.76 -2.82 12.94
C TYR A 22 -7.20 -2.13 11.70
N GLY A 23 -7.97 -2.17 10.61
CA GLY A 23 -7.57 -1.59 9.33
C GLY A 23 -7.83 -0.09 9.20
N GLN A 24 -8.47 0.56 10.18
CA GLN A 24 -8.92 1.96 10.04
C GLN A 24 -9.77 2.17 8.77
N PHE A 25 -10.78 1.33 8.57
CA PHE A 25 -11.70 1.46 7.45
C PHE A 25 -12.66 2.64 7.67
N MET A 26 -12.81 3.49 6.66
CA MET A 26 -13.92 4.45 6.62
C MET A 26 -15.26 3.70 6.44
N PRO A 27 -16.41 4.26 6.89
CA PRO A 27 -17.71 3.61 6.70
C PRO A 27 -18.07 3.30 5.23
N SER A 28 -17.58 4.12 4.30
CA SER A 28 -17.71 3.87 2.86
C SER A 28 -16.85 2.70 2.37
N SER A 29 -15.65 2.53 2.94
CA SER A 29 -14.78 1.37 2.67
C SER A 29 -15.36 0.11 3.27
N PHE A 30 -15.95 0.18 4.48
CA PHE A 30 -16.69 -0.94 5.07
C PHE A 30 -17.74 -1.46 4.08
N LYS A 31 -18.61 -0.56 3.61
CA LYS A 31 -19.70 -0.91 2.71
C LYS A 31 -19.24 -1.56 1.40
N GLN A 32 -18.10 -1.15 0.87
CA GLN A 32 -17.64 -1.57 -0.46
C GLN A 32 -16.70 -2.77 -0.43
N TYR A 33 -15.91 -2.93 0.63
CA TYR A 33 -14.77 -3.83 0.62
C TYR A 33 -14.65 -4.74 1.84
N ALA A 34 -15.36 -4.45 2.94
CA ALA A 34 -15.30 -5.33 4.09
C ALA A 34 -16.05 -6.65 3.82
N ILE A 35 -15.51 -7.75 4.33
CA ILE A 35 -16.06 -9.09 4.15
C ILE A 35 -16.03 -9.85 5.48
N ASP A 36 -17.04 -10.68 5.69
CA ASP A 36 -17.04 -11.76 6.68
C ASP A 36 -16.01 -12.82 6.21
N PHE A 37 -14.85 -12.84 6.86
CA PHE A 37 -13.73 -13.69 6.47
C PHE A 37 -13.57 -14.91 7.37
N ASP A 38 -14.14 -14.89 8.57
CA ASP A 38 -14.19 -16.06 9.46
C ASP A 38 -15.45 -16.94 9.22
N GLY A 39 -16.44 -16.44 8.48
CA GLY A 39 -17.65 -17.14 8.08
C GLY A 39 -18.74 -17.20 9.16
N ASN A 40 -18.69 -16.30 10.15
CA ASN A 40 -19.63 -16.31 11.28
C ASN A 40 -20.97 -15.61 10.99
N GLY A 41 -21.14 -15.02 9.80
CA GLY A 41 -22.35 -14.32 9.36
C GLY A 41 -22.34 -12.81 9.62
N HIS A 42 -21.28 -12.26 10.21
CA HIS A 42 -21.11 -10.84 10.52
C HIS A 42 -19.83 -10.29 9.90
N THR A 43 -19.80 -8.98 9.62
CA THR A 43 -18.57 -8.29 9.22
C THR A 43 -18.13 -7.35 10.33
N ASN A 44 -17.11 -7.75 11.08
CA ASN A 44 -16.62 -7.04 12.26
C ASN A 44 -15.20 -6.49 12.04
N LEU A 45 -15.06 -5.17 11.86
CA LEU A 45 -13.74 -4.54 11.67
C LEU A 45 -12.83 -4.59 12.92
N TRP A 46 -13.37 -4.93 14.09
CA TRP A 46 -12.61 -5.17 15.33
C TRP A 46 -12.28 -6.65 15.53
N ASP A 47 -12.68 -7.53 14.62
CA ASP A 47 -12.15 -8.89 14.54
C ASP A 47 -10.91 -8.89 13.61
N PRO A 48 -9.78 -9.49 14.03
CA PRO A 48 -8.57 -9.48 13.22
C PRO A 48 -8.68 -10.34 11.94
N VAL A 49 -9.49 -11.41 11.92
CA VAL A 49 -9.68 -12.27 10.74
C VAL A 49 -10.44 -11.52 9.67
N ASP A 50 -11.56 -10.88 10.03
CA ASP A 50 -12.34 -10.03 9.13
C ASP A 50 -11.53 -8.84 8.63
N ALA A 51 -10.74 -8.21 9.51
CA ALA A 51 -9.87 -7.11 9.11
C ALA A 51 -8.82 -7.54 8.07
N ILE A 52 -8.21 -8.71 8.24
CA ILE A 52 -7.25 -9.27 7.26
C ILE A 52 -7.93 -9.52 5.91
N GLY A 53 -9.08 -10.19 5.91
CA GLY A 53 -9.84 -10.48 4.69
C GLY A 53 -10.29 -9.21 3.98
N SER A 54 -10.78 -8.24 4.74
CA SER A 54 -11.25 -6.94 4.26
C SER A 54 -10.12 -6.12 3.63
N VAL A 55 -8.94 -6.04 4.27
CA VAL A 55 -7.77 -5.37 3.69
C VAL A 55 -7.33 -6.08 2.40
N ALA A 56 -7.29 -7.41 2.38
CA ALA A 56 -6.94 -8.17 1.18
C ALA A 56 -7.93 -7.91 0.03
N ASN A 57 -9.24 -7.89 0.32
CA ASN A 57 -10.27 -7.58 -0.66
C ASN A 57 -10.16 -6.13 -1.18
N TYR A 58 -9.90 -5.16 -0.28
CA TYR A 58 -9.63 -3.77 -0.65
C TYR A 58 -8.48 -3.68 -1.66
N PHE A 59 -7.34 -4.31 -1.37
CA PHE A 59 -6.17 -4.28 -2.26
C PHE A 59 -6.46 -4.93 -3.62
N LYS A 60 -7.15 -6.08 -3.62
CA LYS A 60 -7.58 -6.75 -4.85
C LYS A 60 -8.50 -5.85 -5.68
N ALA A 61 -9.50 -5.23 -5.05
CA ALA A 61 -10.44 -4.32 -5.72
C ALA A 61 -9.76 -3.07 -6.31
N HIS A 62 -8.64 -2.63 -5.72
CA HIS A 62 -7.85 -1.50 -6.20
C HIS A 62 -6.77 -1.89 -7.23
N GLY A 63 -6.72 -3.15 -7.64
CA GLY A 63 -5.88 -3.61 -8.76
C GLY A 63 -4.55 -4.23 -8.34
N TRP A 64 -4.43 -4.77 -7.11
CA TRP A 64 -3.25 -5.51 -6.70
C TRP A 64 -2.92 -6.66 -7.66
N GLN A 65 -1.68 -6.70 -8.13
CA GLN A 65 -1.16 -7.71 -9.05
C GLN A 65 -0.35 -8.74 -8.27
N LYS A 66 -0.90 -9.94 -8.07
CA LYS A 66 -0.22 -11.04 -7.36
C LYS A 66 1.11 -11.36 -8.04
N GLY A 67 2.20 -11.38 -7.26
CA GLY A 67 3.54 -11.71 -7.73
C GLY A 67 4.29 -10.57 -8.44
N SER A 68 3.63 -9.43 -8.71
CA SER A 68 4.31 -8.25 -9.25
C SER A 68 5.09 -7.52 -8.15
N PRO A 69 6.29 -6.98 -8.45
CA PRO A 69 7.04 -6.16 -7.49
C PRO A 69 6.27 -4.88 -7.11
N VAL A 70 6.56 -4.37 -5.91
CA VAL A 70 5.96 -3.14 -5.37
C VAL A 70 6.75 -1.91 -5.83
N ALA A 71 8.01 -1.82 -5.43
CA ALA A 71 8.94 -0.77 -5.82
C ALA A 71 10.32 -1.40 -6.05
N VAL A 72 11.12 -0.82 -6.95
CA VAL A 72 12.50 -1.26 -7.20
C VAL A 72 13.44 -0.09 -6.99
N LEU A 73 14.46 -0.27 -6.14
CA LEU A 73 15.47 0.74 -5.90
C LEU A 73 16.24 1.05 -7.18
N ALA A 74 16.54 2.32 -7.40
CA ALA A 74 17.36 2.78 -8.51
C ALA A 74 18.79 3.04 -8.04
N SER A 75 19.75 2.80 -8.94
CA SER A 75 21.05 3.49 -8.90
C SER A 75 20.99 4.76 -9.74
N GLY A 76 21.89 5.71 -9.47
CA GLY A 76 21.91 7.02 -10.13
C GLY A 76 21.05 8.06 -9.40
N GLN A 77 20.90 9.23 -10.01
CA GLN A 77 20.15 10.36 -9.47
C GLN A 77 19.39 11.05 -10.61
N ALA A 78 18.17 11.52 -10.34
CA ALA A 78 17.38 12.30 -11.29
C ALA A 78 16.81 13.57 -10.60
N PRO A 79 17.66 14.52 -10.18
CA PRO A 79 17.24 15.65 -9.34
C PRO A 79 16.31 16.64 -10.06
N LEU A 80 16.35 16.65 -11.40
CA LEU A 80 15.59 17.58 -12.24
C LEU A 80 14.19 17.07 -12.60
N LEU A 81 13.88 15.80 -12.33
CA LEU A 81 12.56 15.23 -12.63
C LEU A 81 11.62 15.40 -11.44
N ASP A 82 10.38 15.74 -11.75
CA ASP A 82 9.30 15.69 -10.76
C ASP A 82 9.17 14.27 -10.21
N ASN A 83 8.91 14.17 -8.92
CA ASN A 83 8.84 12.90 -8.20
C ASN A 83 7.57 12.83 -7.33
N GLY A 84 7.23 11.61 -6.91
CA GLY A 84 6.05 11.30 -6.12
C GLY A 84 5.21 10.21 -6.76
N PHE A 85 4.37 9.56 -5.97
CA PHE A 85 3.60 8.37 -6.39
C PHE A 85 2.60 8.61 -7.52
N LYS A 86 2.30 9.88 -7.85
CA LYS A 86 1.42 10.26 -8.97
C LYS A 86 2.16 10.49 -10.28
N THR A 87 3.48 10.61 -10.25
CA THR A 87 4.28 10.78 -11.47
C THR A 87 4.23 9.52 -12.33
N LYS A 88 4.43 9.68 -13.63
CA LYS A 88 4.44 8.59 -14.61
C LYS A 88 5.49 8.89 -15.67
N TYR A 89 6.45 7.99 -15.81
CA TYR A 89 7.52 8.08 -16.79
C TYR A 89 7.68 6.75 -17.51
N PRO A 90 7.88 6.77 -18.83
CA PRO A 90 8.48 5.64 -19.53
C PRO A 90 9.85 5.32 -18.91
N ILE A 91 10.20 4.04 -18.81
CA ILE A 91 11.51 3.62 -18.27
C ILE A 91 12.67 4.25 -19.06
N SER A 92 12.51 4.43 -20.38
CA SER A 92 13.50 5.08 -21.23
C SER A 92 13.83 6.51 -20.78
N VAL A 93 12.83 7.27 -20.32
CA VAL A 93 13.03 8.64 -19.80
C VAL A 93 13.87 8.61 -18.52
N LEU A 94 13.56 7.68 -17.60
CA LEU A 94 14.33 7.52 -16.37
C LEU A 94 15.76 7.04 -16.64
N ALA A 95 15.93 6.16 -17.63
CA ALA A 95 17.25 5.70 -18.08
C ALA A 95 18.09 6.84 -18.67
N SER A 96 17.49 7.69 -19.52
CA SER A 96 18.13 8.88 -20.06
C SER A 96 18.47 9.92 -18.98
N ALA A 97 17.69 9.97 -17.90
CA ALA A 97 18.00 10.79 -16.72
C ALA A 97 19.09 10.19 -15.81
N GLY A 98 19.64 9.03 -16.16
CA GLY A 98 20.76 8.39 -15.45
C GLY A 98 20.36 7.36 -14.40
N LEU A 99 19.08 6.98 -14.31
CA LEU A 99 18.63 5.94 -13.38
C LEU A 99 18.73 4.55 -14.00
N LYS A 100 19.13 3.55 -13.19
CA LYS A 100 19.08 2.13 -13.55
C LYS A 100 18.42 1.33 -12.44
N PRO A 101 17.46 0.43 -12.75
CA PRO A 101 16.82 -0.39 -11.73
C PRO A 101 17.79 -1.44 -11.16
N LEU A 102 17.76 -1.64 -9.84
CA LEU A 102 18.57 -2.64 -9.14
C LEU A 102 17.85 -4.00 -9.00
N GLY A 103 16.73 -4.17 -9.69
CA GLY A 103 15.93 -5.39 -9.68
C GLY A 103 15.01 -5.47 -10.89
N SER A 104 14.31 -6.59 -11.02
CA SER A 104 13.36 -6.78 -12.12
C SER A 104 12.18 -5.82 -12.01
N LEU A 105 11.89 -5.11 -13.09
CA LEU A 105 10.68 -4.28 -13.23
C LEU A 105 9.47 -5.09 -13.71
N GLY A 106 9.52 -6.42 -13.71
CA GLY A 106 8.36 -7.28 -13.99
C GLY A 106 7.73 -7.11 -15.38
N GLY A 107 8.48 -6.58 -16.36
CA GLY A 107 7.97 -6.29 -17.70
C GLY A 107 7.17 -4.98 -17.82
N HIS A 108 7.04 -4.20 -16.74
CA HIS A 108 6.42 -2.88 -16.79
C HIS A 108 7.24 -1.93 -17.66
N THR A 109 6.58 -1.03 -18.38
CA THR A 109 7.22 -0.04 -19.28
C THR A 109 7.09 1.41 -18.80
N GLU A 110 6.15 1.65 -17.89
CA GLU A 110 5.86 2.92 -17.24
C GLU A 110 5.85 2.74 -15.72
N VAL A 111 6.46 3.68 -15.00
CA VAL A 111 6.54 3.68 -13.53
C VAL A 111 6.41 5.11 -12.98
N SER A 112 6.15 5.22 -11.68
CA SER A 112 6.36 6.48 -10.95
C SER A 112 7.83 6.64 -10.53
N LEU A 113 8.31 7.88 -10.50
CA LEU A 113 9.59 8.22 -9.90
C LEU A 113 9.38 8.58 -8.43
N LEU A 114 9.88 7.76 -7.52
CA LEU A 114 9.84 8.06 -6.09
C LEU A 114 11.21 8.59 -5.66
N ARG A 115 11.21 9.57 -4.76
CA ARG A 115 12.42 10.10 -4.13
C ARG A 115 12.21 10.12 -2.62
N LEU A 116 13.15 9.52 -1.89
CA LEU A 116 13.16 9.50 -0.43
C LEU A 116 14.39 10.24 0.07
N ASP A 117 14.17 11.13 1.03
CA ASP A 117 15.24 11.84 1.73
C ASP A 117 15.83 10.95 2.82
N MET A 118 17.13 10.68 2.72
CA MET A 118 17.89 9.87 3.67
C MET A 118 18.73 10.74 4.62
N GLY A 119 18.49 12.05 4.66
CA GLY A 119 19.22 13.04 5.45
C GLY A 119 20.47 13.54 4.73
N THR A 120 21.35 12.66 4.28
CA THR A 120 22.60 13.02 3.58
C THR A 120 22.56 12.82 2.07
N SER A 121 21.52 12.13 1.58
CA SER A 121 21.37 11.77 0.16
C SER A 121 19.91 11.50 -0.18
N PHE A 122 19.61 11.44 -1.47
CA PHE A 122 18.32 10.99 -1.97
C PHE A 122 18.41 9.58 -2.54
N GLN A 123 17.48 8.72 -2.14
CA GLN A 123 17.24 7.45 -2.81
C GLN A 123 16.11 7.59 -3.82
N TYR A 124 16.34 7.07 -5.03
CA TYR A 124 15.34 7.02 -6.09
C TYR A 124 14.80 5.61 -6.25
N TRP A 125 13.50 5.49 -6.52
CA TRP A 125 12.85 4.20 -6.74
C TRP A 125 11.90 4.26 -7.93
N TYR A 126 11.82 3.14 -8.64
CA TYR A 126 10.80 2.85 -9.64
C TYR A 126 9.56 2.35 -8.89
N GLY A 127 8.56 3.22 -8.70
CA GLY A 127 7.29 2.84 -8.08
C GLY A 127 6.37 2.16 -9.10
N LEU A 128 6.15 0.85 -8.93
CA LEU A 128 5.37 0.01 -9.84
C LEU A 128 3.87 0.02 -9.47
N PRO A 129 2.97 -0.58 -10.26
CA PRO A 129 1.52 -0.51 -10.00
C PRO A 129 1.11 -0.91 -8.58
N ASN A 130 1.74 -1.95 -8.00
CA ASN A 130 1.45 -2.37 -6.63
C ASN A 130 1.82 -1.32 -5.57
N PHE A 131 2.84 -0.49 -5.80
CA PHE A 131 3.11 0.66 -4.91
C PHE A 131 1.96 1.66 -4.94
N TYR A 132 1.45 1.97 -6.14
CA TYR A 132 0.30 2.84 -6.28
C TYR A 132 -0.95 2.27 -5.60
N VAL A 133 -1.17 0.95 -5.65
CA VAL A 133 -2.26 0.28 -4.92
C VAL A 133 -2.16 0.52 -3.41
N ILE A 134 -0.97 0.44 -2.80
CA ILE A 134 -0.79 0.76 -1.37
C ILE A 134 -1.17 2.22 -1.10
N THR A 135 -0.79 3.14 -2.00
CA THR A 135 -1.18 4.55 -1.84
C THR A 135 -2.68 4.77 -1.92
N ARG A 136 -3.47 3.85 -2.49
CA ARG A 136 -4.94 3.98 -2.48
C ARG A 136 -5.52 3.92 -1.08
N TYR A 137 -4.86 3.19 -0.18
CA TYR A 137 -5.25 3.09 1.22
C TYR A 137 -5.00 4.42 1.97
N ASN A 138 -3.86 5.06 1.70
CA ASN A 138 -3.54 6.41 2.17
C ASN A 138 -2.59 7.08 1.16
N HIS A 139 -3.02 8.24 0.65
CA HIS A 139 -2.42 8.97 -0.48
C HIS A 139 -1.03 9.60 -0.16
N SER A 140 -0.05 8.79 0.21
CA SER A 140 1.29 9.24 0.61
C SER A 140 2.38 8.26 0.19
N THR A 141 3.47 8.79 -0.40
CA THR A 141 4.67 8.01 -0.74
C THR A 141 5.31 7.40 0.51
N HIS A 142 5.45 8.18 1.59
CA HIS A 142 6.07 7.71 2.83
C HIS A 142 5.23 6.61 3.48
N TYR A 143 3.91 6.77 3.51
CA TYR A 143 3.01 5.73 4.02
C TYR A 143 3.20 4.41 3.26
N ALA A 144 3.14 4.46 1.92
CA ALA A 144 3.22 3.25 1.12
C ALA A 144 4.58 2.56 1.24
N MET A 145 5.68 3.33 1.28
CA MET A 145 7.01 2.79 1.50
C MET A 145 7.15 2.16 2.90
N ALA A 146 6.67 2.84 3.95
CA ALA A 146 6.75 2.35 5.32
C ALA A 146 5.97 1.05 5.51
N ILE A 147 4.74 0.97 5.00
CA ILE A 147 3.91 -0.24 5.08
C ILE A 147 4.57 -1.42 4.36
N TRP A 148 5.08 -1.19 3.15
CA TRP A 148 5.76 -2.24 2.40
C TRP A 148 7.03 -2.72 3.11
N GLN A 149 7.92 -1.79 3.50
CA GLN A 149 9.18 -2.15 4.17
C GLN A 149 8.96 -2.80 5.54
N LEU A 150 7.93 -2.39 6.29
CA LEU A 150 7.54 -3.03 7.54
C LEU A 150 7.13 -4.49 7.30
N GLY A 151 6.27 -4.74 6.30
CA GLY A 151 5.86 -6.10 5.93
C GLY A 151 7.05 -6.99 5.55
N GLU A 152 7.96 -6.46 4.73
CA GLU A 152 9.21 -7.13 4.36
C GLU A 152 10.10 -7.43 5.58
N ALA A 153 10.24 -6.48 6.51
CA ALA A 153 11.04 -6.64 7.71
C ALA A 153 10.47 -7.72 8.65
N VAL A 154 9.15 -7.72 8.89
CA VAL A 154 8.47 -8.77 9.68
C VAL A 154 8.60 -10.12 8.99
N GLY A 155 8.47 -10.18 7.66
CA GLY A 155 8.67 -11.40 6.88
C GLY A 155 10.06 -12.00 7.08
N ARG A 156 11.11 -11.19 6.95
CA ARG A 156 12.50 -11.63 7.20
C ARG A 156 12.72 -12.10 8.64
N ALA A 157 12.23 -11.34 9.62
CA ALA A 157 12.39 -11.70 11.04
C ALA A 157 11.74 -13.05 11.37
N ARG A 158 10.56 -13.35 10.80
CA ARG A 158 9.90 -14.64 10.98
C ARG A 158 10.62 -15.82 10.33
N LEU A 159 11.36 -15.59 9.24
CA LEU A 159 12.16 -16.63 8.60
C LEU A 159 13.42 -16.97 9.39
N GLN A 160 14.03 -15.97 10.05
CA GLN A 160 15.22 -16.16 10.89
C GLN A 160 14.91 -16.83 12.25
N ALA A 161 13.67 -16.74 12.71
CA ALA A 161 13.21 -17.35 13.95
C ALA A 161 12.82 -18.84 13.81
N LYS A 162 12.91 -19.40 12.61
CA LYS A 162 12.70 -20.82 12.31
C LYS A 162 14.05 -21.52 12.15
#